data_AF-A0A6G2QCM2-F1
#
_entry.id   AF-A0A6G2QCM2-F1
#
_cell.length_a   1.000
_cell.length_b   1.000
_cell.length_c   1.000
_cell.angle_alpha   90.00
_cell.angle_beta   90.00
_cell.angle_gamma   90.00
#
_symmetry.space_group_name_H-M   'P 1'
#
loop_
_entity.id
_entity.type
_entity.pdbx_description
1 polymer ?
#
loop_
_entity_poly.entity_id
_entity_poly.type
_entity_poly.pdbx_seq_one_letter_code
_entity_poly.pdbx_strand_id
1 'polypeptide(L)' 'MGGADLLAAASRIAPYVVRTPLLRGPVTAAHGTRLLLKAEHLQLGGSFKMRGAANAVLALAADRVVTGSS' A
#
# COMPACT_ATOMS: atom_id res chain seq x y z
N MET A 1 8.66 -15.34 1.90
CA MET A 1 7.92 -14.46 2.83
C MET A 1 6.51 -14.99 2.97
N GLY A 2 6.09 -15.30 4.19
CA GLY A 2 4.80 -15.92 4.49
C GLY A 2 3.75 -14.90 4.93
N GLY A 3 2.53 -15.37 5.23
CA GLY A 3 1.47 -14.50 5.76
C GLY A 3 1.84 -13.80 7.08
N ALA A 4 2.69 -14.41 7.90
CA ALA A 4 3.20 -13.79 9.12
C ALA A 4 4.03 -12.54 8.85
N ASP A 5 4.90 -12.56 7.82
CA ASP A 5 5.70 -11.39 7.42
C ASP A 5 4.81 -10.24 6.96
N LEU A 6 3.71 -10.55 6.28
CA LEU A 6 2.73 -9.57 5.81
C LEU A 6 2.01 -8.90 6.99
N LEU A 7 1.60 -9.67 8.00
CA LEU A 7 0.93 -9.13 9.19
C LEU A 7 1.87 -8.28 10.05
N ALA A 8 3.14 -8.70 10.20
CA ALA A 8 4.16 -7.91 10.87
C ALA A 8 4.43 -6.59 10.13
N ALA A 9 4.57 -6.63 8.81
CA ALA A 9 4.70 -5.44 7.98
C ALA A 9 3.48 -4.51 8.10
N ALA A 10 2.27 -5.06 8.04
CA ALA A 10 1.03 -4.30 8.19
C ALA A 10 0.95 -3.57 9.53
N SER A 11 1.33 -4.24 10.62
CA SER A 11 1.37 -3.65 11.96
C SER A 11 2.40 -2.53 12.06
N ARG A 12 3.61 -2.76 11.51
CA ARG A 12 4.71 -1.77 11.50
C ARG A 12 4.35 -0.48 10.76
N ILE A 13 3.67 -0.57 9.61
CA ILE A 13 3.36 0.61 8.80
C ILE A 13 2.03 1.28 9.14
N ALA A 14 1.17 0.67 9.96
CA ALA A 14 -0.18 1.16 10.22
C ALA A 14 -0.26 2.65 10.63
N PRO A 15 0.66 3.20 11.44
CA PRO A 15 0.62 4.63 11.79
C PRO A 15 0.99 5.58 10.64
N TYR A 16 1.60 5.07 9.57
CA TYR A 16 2.23 5.87 8.51
C TYR A 16 1.53 5.73 7.15
N VAL A 17 0.48 4.91 7.06
CA VAL A 17 -0.25 4.68 5.81
C VAL A 17 -1.74 4.85 6.01
N VAL A 18 -2.41 5.34 4.97
CA VAL A 18 -3.86 5.46 4.93
C VAL A 18 -4.48 4.09 4.63
N ARG A 19 -5.55 3.74 5.36
CA ARG A 19 -6.47 2.68 4.94
C ARG A 19 -7.35 3.20 3.81
N THR A 20 -6.84 3.09 2.60
CA THR A 20 -7.51 3.48 1.37
C THR A 20 -8.84 2.71 1.19
N PRO A 21 -9.90 3.35 0.66
CA PRO A 21 -11.20 2.71 0.52
C PRO A 21 -11.21 1.68 -0.63
N LEU A 22 -12.24 0.83 -0.60
CA LEU A 22 -12.69 0.08 -1.79
C LEU A 22 -13.79 0.90 -2.47
N LEU A 23 -13.49 1.44 -3.65
CA LEU A 23 -14.45 2.17 -4.46
C LEU A 23 -15.19 1.21 -5.38
N ARG A 24 -16.41 1.55 -5.76
CA ARG A 24 -17.09 0.82 -6.83
C ARG A 24 -16.46 1.23 -8.16
N GLY A 25 -16.06 0.24 -8.95
CA GLY A 25 -15.58 0.44 -10.31
C GLY A 25 -16.72 0.67 -11.30
N PRO A 26 -16.41 1.12 -12.52
CA PRO A 26 -17.40 1.30 -13.57
C PRO A 26 -18.06 -0.03 -13.93
N VAL A 27 -19.38 0.01 -14.14
CA VAL A 27 -20.12 -1.14 -14.68
C VAL A 27 -19.97 -1.10 -16.19
N THR A 28 -19.26 -2.07 -16.75
CA THR A 28 -19.12 -2.23 -18.20
C THR A 28 -19.71 -3.58 -18.61
N ALA A 29 -20.21 -3.66 -19.85
CA ALA A 29 -20.72 -4.91 -20.42
C ALA A 29 -19.67 -6.03 -20.39
N ALA A 30 -18.38 -5.68 -20.43
CA ALA A 30 -17.26 -6.62 -20.37
C ALA A 30 -16.93 -7.14 -18.96
N HIS A 31 -17.36 -6.46 -17.89
CA HIS A 31 -16.93 -6.80 -16.54
C HIS A 31 -17.96 -7.55 -15.71
N GLY A 32 -19.22 -7.66 -16.18
CA GLY A 32 -20.27 -8.59 -15.73
C GLY A 32 -20.61 -8.65 -14.22
N THR A 33 -19.80 -8.04 -13.38
CA THR A 33 -19.71 -8.21 -11.93
C THR A 33 -19.35 -6.87 -11.29
N ARG A 34 -19.61 -6.77 -9.98
CA ARG A 34 -19.38 -5.60 -9.16
C ARG A 34 -17.88 -5.39 -8.93
N LEU A 35 -17.21 -4.71 -9.87
CA LEU A 35 -15.81 -4.34 -9.74
C LEU A 35 -15.60 -3.46 -8.50
N LEU A 36 -14.58 -3.79 -7.70
CA LEU A 36 -14.12 -2.99 -6.58
C LEU A 36 -12.69 -2.53 -6.85
N LEU A 37 -12.45 -1.24 -6.70
CA LEU A 37 -11.15 -0.61 -6.91
C LEU A 37 -10.54 -0.28 -5.54
N LYS A 38 -9.38 -0.87 -5.24
CA LYS A 38 -8.59 -0.47 -4.08
C LYS A 38 -7.86 0.83 -4.41
N ALA A 39 -8.31 1.94 -3.81
CA ALA A 39 -7.90 3.28 -4.20
C ALA A 39 -6.51 3.69 -3.67
N GLU A 40 -5.45 2.99 -4.06
CA GLU A 40 -4.07 3.29 -3.62
C GLU A 40 -3.52 4.61 -4.18
N HIS A 41 -4.15 5.23 -5.17
CA HIS A 41 -3.81 6.59 -5.58
C HIS A 41 -4.14 7.65 -4.50
N LEU A 42 -4.98 7.30 -3.51
CA LEU A 42 -5.29 8.13 -2.34
C LEU A 42 -4.37 7.85 -1.15
N GLN A 43 -3.39 6.96 -1.31
CA GLN A 43 -2.33 6.81 -0.32
C GLN A 43 -1.49 8.10 -0.30
N LEU A 44 -0.84 8.43 0.83
CA LEU A 44 0.12 9.56 0.81
C LEU A 44 1.22 9.26 -0.24
N GLY A 45 1.77 10.29 -0.87
CA GLY A 45 2.67 10.10 -2.02
C GLY A 45 2.00 9.56 -3.30
N GLY A 46 0.66 9.45 -3.34
CA GLY A 46 -0.12 9.23 -4.55
C GLY A 46 -0.09 7.82 -5.15
N SER A 47 0.49 6.84 -4.44
CA SER A 47 0.53 5.45 -4.91
C SER A 47 0.77 4.45 -3.77
N PHE A 48 0.64 3.16 -4.08
CA PHE A 48 0.89 2.07 -3.13
C PHE A 48 2.33 2.01 -2.60
N LYS A 49 3.29 2.67 -3.28
CA LYS A 49 4.74 2.55 -3.00
C LYS A 49 5.10 2.95 -1.57
N MET A 50 4.37 3.89 -0.97
CA MET A 50 4.65 4.27 0.41
C MET A 50 4.55 3.11 1.40
N ARG A 51 3.69 2.12 1.17
CA ARG A 51 3.59 0.96 2.05
C ARG A 51 4.92 0.21 2.12
N GLY A 52 5.52 -0.02 0.95
CA GLY A 52 6.82 -0.68 0.84
C GLY A 52 7.96 0.18 1.39
N ALA A 53 7.98 1.46 1.03
CA ALA A 53 8.99 2.40 1.50
C ALA A 53 9.00 2.53 3.04
N ALA A 54 7.83 2.76 3.65
CA ALA A 54 7.71 2.84 5.11
C ALA A 54 8.13 1.52 5.78
N ASN A 55 7.68 0.38 5.24
CA ASN A 55 8.07 -0.93 5.80
C ASN A 55 9.58 -1.15 5.76
N ALA A 56 10.24 -0.82 4.64
CA ALA A 56 11.68 -0.97 4.48
C ALA A 56 12.45 -0.04 5.43
N VAL A 57 12.11 1.25 5.46
CA VAL A 57 12.76 2.24 6.34
C VAL A 57 12.64 1.84 7.81
N LEU A 58 11.42 1.51 8.27
CA LEU A 58 11.16 1.14 9.66
C LEU A 58 11.78 -0.21 10.05
N ALA A 59 11.98 -1.12 9.10
CA ALA A 59 12.64 -2.40 9.37
C ALA A 59 14.17 -2.29 9.46
N LEU A 60 14.77 -1.31 8.78
CA LEU A 60 16.22 -1.13 8.75
C LEU A 60 16.79 -0.47 10.01
N ALA A 61 15.95 0.20 10.82
CA ALA A 61 16.36 0.95 12.03
C ALA A 61 17.57 1.90 11.79
N ALA A 62 17.68 2.44 10.56
CA ALA A 62 18.78 3.29 10.16
C ALA A 62 18.51 4.76 10.50
N ASP A 63 19.55 5.49 10.91
CA ASP A 63 19.49 6.94 11.19
C ASP A 63 19.28 7.77 9.90
N ARG A 64 19.75 7.26 8.75
CA ARG A 64 19.58 7.91 7.45
C ARG A 64 19.29 6.89 6.35
N VAL A 65 18.35 7.22 5.49
CA VAL A 65 17.99 6.41 4.31
C VAL A 65 18.09 7.28 3.04
N VAL A 66 18.66 6.71 1.99
CA VAL A 66 18.67 7.28 0.64
C VAL A 66 17.97 6.28 -0.28
N THR A 67 16.97 6.74 -1.03
CA THR A 67 16.18 5.89 -1.94
C THR A 67 16.33 6.36 -3.38
N GLY A 68 16.44 5.43 -4.32
CA GLY A 68 16.37 5.70 -5.75
C GLY A 68 15.23 4.90 -6.40
N SER A 69 14.55 5.51 -7.36
CA SER A 69 13.63 4.84 -8.26
C SER A 69 14.11 5.12 -9.68
N SER A 70 14.15 4.09 -10.52
CA SER A 70 14.16 4.26 -11.98
C SER A 70 12.80 4.73 -12.47
#